data_AF-A0A382RNH9-F1
#
_entry.id   AF-A0A382RNH9-F1
#
_cell.length_a   1.000
_cell.length_b   1.000
_cell.length_c   1.000
_cell.angle_alpha   90.00
_cell.angle_beta   90.00
_cell.angle_gamma   90.00
#
_symmetry.space_group_name_H-M   'P 1'
#
loop_
_entity.id
_entity.type
_entity.pdbx_description
1 polymer ?
#
loop_
_entity_poly.entity_id
_entity_poly.type
_entity_poly.pdbx_seq_one_letter_code
_entity_poly.pdbx_strand_id
1 'polypeptide(L)' 'MHSGLSRSISALNSVATGSKPADLVLHNCSLVNVYTREIVPDTEIAISQGRIAYVGKNASHT' A
#
# COMPACT_ATOMS: atom_id res chain seq x y z
N MET A 1 4.28 -26.55 -4.25
CA MET A 1 3.11 -25.82 -4.79
C MET A 1 2.92 -24.57 -3.95
N HIS A 2 3.20 -23.37 -4.48
CA HIS A 2 2.94 -22.14 -3.74
C HIS A 2 1.44 -21.85 -3.76
N SER A 3 0.82 -21.85 -2.57
CA SER A 3 -0.56 -21.44 -2.38
C SER A 3 -0.76 -20.05 -3.00
N GLY A 4 -1.96 -19.77 -3.53
CA GLY A 4 -2.26 -18.44 -4.10
C GLY A 4 -1.95 -17.29 -3.13
N LEU A 5 -2.10 -17.56 -1.83
CA LEU A 5 -1.81 -16.64 -0.74
C LEU A 5 -0.32 -16.22 -0.68
N SER A 6 0.62 -17.19 -0.79
CA SER A 6 2.05 -16.88 -0.66
C SER A 6 2.56 -16.02 -1.81
N ARG A 7 1.96 -16.16 -3.01
CA ARG A 7 2.27 -15.31 -4.17
C ARG A 7 1.81 -13.87 -3.97
N SER A 8 0.60 -13.67 -3.45
CA SER A 8 0.09 -12.32 -3.19
C SER A 8 0.90 -11.59 -2.11
N ILE A 9 1.32 -12.29 -1.03
CA ILE A 9 2.16 -11.66 0.01
C ILE A 9 3.49 -11.18 -0.57
N SER A 10 4.16 -12.02 -1.37
CA SER A 10 5.42 -11.63 -1.99
C SER A 10 5.25 -10.46 -2.96
N ALA A 11 4.17 -10.43 -3.74
CA ALA A 11 3.87 -9.34 -4.66
C ALA A 11 3.64 -8.01 -3.93
N LEU A 12 2.80 -8.00 -2.89
CA LEU A 12 2.53 -6.80 -2.09
C LEU A 12 3.79 -6.30 -1.40
N ASN A 13 4.60 -7.20 -0.86
CA ASN A 13 5.84 -6.82 -0.21
C ASN A 13 6.83 -6.17 -1.20
N SER A 14 6.95 -6.72 -2.41
CA SER A 14 7.80 -6.12 -3.45
C SER A 14 7.36 -4.70 -3.83
N VAL A 15 6.06 -4.41 -3.81
CA VAL A 15 5.54 -3.05 -4.04
C VAL A 15 5.85 -2.16 -2.84
N ALA A 16 5.56 -2.62 -1.62
CA ALA A 16 5.84 -1.87 -0.41
C ALA A 16 7.33 -1.50 -0.23
N THR A 17 8.25 -2.38 -0.68
CA THR A 17 9.70 -2.11 -0.65
C THR A 17 10.21 -1.33 -1.86
N GLY A 18 9.36 -1.03 -2.83
CA GLY A 18 9.70 -0.32 -4.05
C GLY A 18 10.51 -1.12 -5.08
N SER A 19 10.50 -2.45 -4.95
CA SER A 19 11.15 -3.35 -5.92
C SER A 19 10.27 -3.59 -7.15
N LYS A 20 8.98 -3.26 -7.08
CA LYS A 20 8.02 -3.30 -8.18
C LYS A 20 7.06 -2.12 -8.09
N PRO A 21 6.57 -1.58 -9.23
CA PRO A 21 5.57 -0.53 -9.25
C PRO A 21 4.20 -1.05 -8.78
N ALA A 22 3.42 -0.17 -8.14
CA ALA A 22 2.03 -0.35 -7.78
C ALA A 22 1.12 -0.23 -9.01
N ASP A 23 -0.07 -0.84 -8.94
CA ASP A 23 -1.06 -0.73 -10.02
C ASP A 23 -1.77 0.64 -9.97
N LEU A 24 -1.94 1.18 -8.76
CA LEU A 24 -2.58 2.47 -8.48
C LEU A 24 -1.97 3.08 -7.22
N VAL A 25 -1.69 4.37 -7.26
CA VAL A 25 -1.31 5.17 -6.09
C VAL A 25 -2.33 6.30 -5.90
N LEU A 26 -2.88 6.39 -4.70
CA LEU A 26 -3.71 7.51 -4.28
C LEU A 26 -2.82 8.53 -3.57
N HIS A 27 -2.78 9.76 -4.08
CA HIS A 27 -1.97 10.85 -3.53
C HIS A 27 -2.83 11.81 -2.69
N ASN A 28 -2.20 12.57 -1.80
CA ASN A 28 -2.82 13.64 -1.01
C ASN A 28 -4.11 13.21 -0.26
N CYS A 29 -4.13 11.99 0.29
CA CYS A 29 -5.28 11.49 1.02
C CYS A 29 -5.23 11.91 2.50
N SER A 30 -6.40 12.10 3.09
CA SER A 30 -6.57 12.18 4.54
C SER A 30 -6.95 10.80 5.08
N LEU A 31 -6.02 10.13 5.75
CA LEU A 31 -6.25 8.81 6.33
C LEU A 31 -7.00 8.96 7.67
N VAL A 32 -8.21 8.41 7.73
CA VAL A 32 -8.96 8.31 8.99
C VAL A 32 -8.53 7.04 9.72
N ASN A 33 -7.75 7.18 10.79
CA ASN A 33 -7.37 6.05 11.63
C ASN A 33 -8.49 5.73 12.63
N VAL A 34 -9.24 4.67 12.37
CA VAL A 34 -10.37 4.25 13.21
C VAL A 34 -9.96 3.69 14.57
N TYR A 35 -8.70 3.28 14.74
CA TYR A 35 -8.19 2.79 16.03
C TYR A 35 -7.87 3.96 16.98
N THR A 36 -7.21 5.00 16.47
CA THR A 36 -6.79 6.16 17.28
C THR A 36 -7.78 7.33 17.22
N ARG A 37 -8.72 7.32 16.26
CA ARG A 37 -9.65 8.42 15.94
C ARG A 37 -8.96 9.68 15.43
N GLU A 38 -7.76 9.53 14.85
CA GLU A 38 -7.01 10.64 14.26
C GLU A 38 -7.22 10.70 12.75
N ILE A 39 -7.10 11.92 12.19
CA ILE A 39 -6.99 12.14 10.76
C ILE A 39 -5.53 12.44 10.45
N VAL A 40 -4.88 11.57 9.67
CA VAL A 40 -3.49 11.74 9.23
C VAL A 40 -3.51 12.34 7.83
N PRO A 41 -3.14 13.63 7.65
CA PRO A 41 -3.09 14.26 6.34
C PRO A 41 -1.92 13.72 5.50
N ASP A 42 -1.88 14.13 4.23
CA ASP A 42 -0.77 13.88 3.30
C ASP A 42 -0.29 12.43 3.28
N THR A 43 -1.26 11.50 3.30
CA THR A 43 -1.00 10.07 3.23
C THR A 43 -1.23 9.59 1.81
N GLU A 44 -0.33 8.74 1.34
CA GLU A 44 -0.42 8.05 0.06
C GLU A 44 -0.72 6.57 0.28
N ILE A 45 -1.48 5.98 -0.65
CA ILE A 45 -1.91 4.58 -0.57
C ILE A 45 -1.56 3.89 -1.89
N ALA A 46 -0.72 2.86 -1.81
CA ALA A 46 -0.37 2.03 -2.96
C ALA A 46 -1.22 0.76 -2.98
N ILE A 47 -1.80 0.45 -4.14
CA ILE A 47 -2.66 -0.71 -4.36
C ILE A 47 -2.00 -1.60 -5.41
N SER A 48 -1.96 -2.91 -5.15
CA SER A 48 -1.54 -3.92 -6.11
C SER A 48 -2.39 -5.18 -6.00
N GLN A 49 -2.78 -5.75 -7.14
CA GLN A 49 -3.62 -6.95 -7.23
C GLN A 49 -4.93 -6.84 -6.43
N GLY A 50 -5.53 -5.64 -6.41
CA GLY A 50 -6.76 -5.35 -5.67
C GLY A 50 -6.60 -5.34 -4.14
N ARG A 51 -5.37 -5.22 -3.62
CA ARG A 51 -5.07 -5.15 -2.18
C ARG A 51 -4.16 -3.96 -1.87
N ILE A 52 -4.25 -3.46 -0.64
CA ILE A 52 -3.37 -2.39 -0.16
C ILE A 52 -1.97 -2.98 0.05
N ALA A 53 -0.98 -2.42 -0.64
CA ALA A 53 0.43 -2.78 -0.50
C ALA A 53 1.16 -1.85 0.48
N TYR A 54 0.80 -0.56 0.50
CA TYR A 54 1.46 0.44 1.35
C TYR A 54 0.49 1.56 1.76
N VAL A 55 0.70 2.10 2.96
CA VAL A 55 0.03 3.30 3.49
C VAL A 55 1.07 4.13 4.22
N GLY A 56 1.32 5.37 3.80
CA GLY A 56 2.31 6.24 4.43
C GLY A 56 2.51 7.56 3.69
N LYS A 57 3.44 8.40 4.16
CA LYS A 57 3.58 9.78 3.66
C LYS A 57 4.11 9.91 2.23
N ASN A 58 4.78 8.90 1.70
CA ASN A 58 5.38 8.96 0.37
C ASN A 58 5.50 7.56 -0.24
N ALA A 59 4.67 7.30 -1.24
CA ALA A 59 4.59 6.10 -2.05
C ALA A 59 5.31 6.26 -3.40
N SER A 60 6.11 7.32 -3.60
CA SER A 60 6.90 7.51 -4.84
C SER A 60 7.92 6.40 -5.11
N HIS A 61 8.23 5.61 -4.08
CA HIS A 61 9.09 4.45 -4.19
C HIS A 61 8.35 3.20 -4.65
N THR A 62 7.02 3.17 -4.53
CA THR A 62 6.18 1.98 -4.79
C THR A 62 5.67 1.91 -6.20
#